data_AF-A0A3D0DFU5-F1
#
_entry.id   AF-A0A3D0DFU5-F1
#
_cell.length_a   1.000
_cell.length_b   1.000
_cell.length_c   1.000
_cell.angle_alpha   90.00
_cell.angle_beta   90.00
_cell.angle_gamma   90.00
#
_symmetry.space_group_name_H-M   'P 1'
#
loop_
_entity.id
_entity.type
_entity.pdbx_description
1 polymer ?
#
loop_
_entity_poly.entity_id
_entity_poly.type
_entity_poly.pdbx_seq_one_letter_code
_entity_poly.pdbx_strand_id
1 'polypeptide(L)'
;MATVIRNLYKAVGLFSCHHPAHKQFGYEVSPYHIFCIKRCHGKGCVEFLWRCHTFEKGQACPRGFQHVGRGCFSCKQYHEIKENYLAESTLDKAELAEFIDALREYQGWLESMDGRLIEFAGDVDSVTPHLEMHIEPEGRSVEMDGFYVTFDSGHIDRDLFDDRLYLKLSGNQLERLAIAPGDHLECKAYFTESRGRIILRKPKQIEITHNGGKLKLSVSRALVGRATGKIISGPVEPCKGCSYISLVDITDNRRQHAAIYRRFYCLRGVDDAENCPVRLARLVATDQSI
;
A
#
# COMPACT_ATOMS: atom_id res chain seq x y z
N MET A 1 -30.76 -11.26 -1.08
CA MET A 1 -30.21 -10.86 0.23
C MET A 1 -28.92 -10.09 -0.07
N ALA A 2 -28.65 -8.99 0.63
CA ALA A 2 -27.38 -8.27 0.47
C ALA A 2 -26.26 -9.13 1.06
N THR A 3 -25.20 -9.37 0.30
CA THR A 3 -24.04 -10.12 0.77
C THR A 3 -23.04 -9.13 1.37
N VAL A 4 -22.39 -9.51 2.47
CA VAL A 4 -21.26 -8.72 3.02
C VAL A 4 -19.97 -9.30 2.47
N ILE A 5 -19.20 -8.46 1.79
CA ILE A 5 -17.95 -8.82 1.12
C ILE A 5 -16.81 -8.12 1.85
N ARG A 6 -15.77 -8.90 2.21
CA ARG A 6 -14.56 -8.38 2.84
C ARG A 6 -13.34 -8.66 1.98
N ASN A 7 -12.35 -7.78 2.04
CA ASN A 7 -11.14 -7.93 1.24
C ASN A 7 -10.18 -8.94 1.89
N LEU A 8 -10.32 -10.22 1.51
CA LEU A 8 -9.50 -11.30 2.08
C LEU A 8 -8.00 -11.17 1.77
N TYR A 9 -7.62 -10.36 0.77
CA TYR A 9 -6.22 -10.04 0.48
C TYR A 9 -5.53 -9.20 1.55
N LYS A 10 -6.30 -8.48 2.38
CA LYS A 10 -5.79 -7.63 3.46
C LYS A 10 -5.96 -8.26 4.84
N ALA A 11 -6.44 -9.50 4.94
CA ALA A 11 -6.58 -10.17 6.21
C ALA A 11 -5.23 -10.22 6.95
N VAL A 12 -5.26 -9.84 8.22
CA VAL A 12 -4.11 -9.71 9.11
C VAL A 12 -4.04 -10.90 10.08
N GLY A 13 -2.86 -11.20 10.58
CA GLY A 13 -2.62 -12.22 11.61
C GLY A 13 -2.73 -13.68 11.12
N LEU A 14 -2.91 -13.93 9.82
CA LEU A 14 -3.11 -15.28 9.26
C LEU A 14 -1.81 -15.98 8.88
N PHE A 15 -0.80 -15.21 8.49
CA PHE A 15 0.47 -15.75 8.03
C PHE A 15 1.65 -14.96 8.60
N SER A 16 2.71 -15.69 8.96
CA SER A 16 3.99 -15.16 9.39
C SER A 16 5.11 -15.68 8.48
N CYS A 17 6.16 -14.87 8.26
CA CYS A 17 7.34 -15.29 7.54
C CYS A 17 8.58 -14.57 8.08
N HIS A 18 9.59 -15.34 8.49
CA HIS A 18 10.81 -14.82 9.09
C HIS A 18 11.83 -14.25 8.09
N HIS A 19 11.43 -13.98 6.84
CA HIS A 19 12.30 -13.35 5.88
C HIS A 19 12.72 -11.94 6.38
N PRO A 20 14.01 -11.56 6.31
CA PRO A 20 14.48 -10.26 6.81
C PRO A 20 13.73 -9.04 6.26
N ALA A 21 13.20 -9.12 5.04
CA ALA A 21 12.41 -8.04 4.41
C ALA A 21 11.06 -7.80 5.10
N HIS A 22 10.54 -8.78 5.84
CA HIS A 22 9.26 -8.70 6.57
C HIS A 22 9.42 -8.23 8.01
N LYS A 23 10.66 -8.07 8.52
CA LYS A 23 10.94 -7.61 9.90
C LYS A 23 10.26 -6.28 10.24
N GLN A 24 10.20 -5.35 9.29
CA GLN A 24 9.54 -4.04 9.47
C GLN A 24 8.02 -4.14 9.69
N PHE A 25 7.42 -5.30 9.40
CA PHE A 25 6.00 -5.60 9.58
C PHE A 25 5.77 -6.63 10.71
N GLY A 26 6.72 -6.79 11.63
CA GLY A 26 6.61 -7.80 12.69
C GLY A 26 6.60 -9.24 12.18
N TYR A 27 7.14 -9.48 10.98
CA TYR A 27 7.07 -10.76 10.25
C TYR A 27 5.66 -11.19 9.81
N GLU A 28 4.66 -10.32 9.95
CA GLU A 28 3.32 -10.57 9.44
C GLU A 28 3.27 -10.35 7.93
N VAL A 29 2.56 -11.24 7.22
CA VAL A 29 2.47 -11.22 5.76
C VAL A 29 1.03 -11.40 5.31
N SER A 30 0.57 -10.51 4.42
CA SER A 30 -0.79 -10.59 3.91
C SER A 30 -1.00 -11.75 2.92
N PRO A 31 -2.22 -12.29 2.83
CA PRO A 31 -2.57 -13.30 1.83
C PRO A 31 -2.24 -12.86 0.40
N TYR A 32 -2.46 -11.59 0.07
CA TYR A 32 -2.08 -11.05 -1.25
C TYR A 32 -0.60 -11.26 -1.57
N HIS A 33 0.29 -11.00 -0.61
CA HIS A 33 1.73 -11.16 -0.84
C HIS A 33 2.09 -12.63 -1.08
N ILE A 34 1.49 -13.55 -0.32
CA ILE A 34 1.77 -14.98 -0.41
C ILE A 34 1.20 -15.61 -1.67
N PHE A 35 -0.07 -15.36 -1.98
CA PHE A 35 -0.78 -16.04 -3.07
C PHE A 35 -0.66 -15.34 -4.42
N CYS A 36 -0.56 -14.00 -4.46
CA CYS A 36 -0.53 -13.26 -5.73
C CYS A 36 0.89 -12.85 -6.13
N ILE A 37 1.68 -12.30 -5.19
CA ILE A 37 3.01 -11.75 -5.49
C ILE A 37 4.12 -12.81 -5.47
N LYS A 38 4.30 -13.51 -4.34
CA LYS A 38 5.39 -14.48 -4.15
C LYS A 38 5.02 -15.89 -4.59
N ARG A 39 3.73 -16.24 -4.57
CA ARG A 39 3.21 -17.57 -4.88
C ARG A 39 3.95 -18.67 -4.10
N CYS A 40 4.26 -18.39 -2.83
CA CYS A 40 5.18 -19.17 -2.01
C CYS A 40 4.47 -20.06 -0.97
N HIS A 41 3.14 -20.08 -0.92
CA HIS A 41 2.39 -20.93 0.00
C HIS A 41 2.78 -22.42 -0.18
N GLY A 42 3.19 -23.07 0.92
CA GLY A 42 3.60 -24.48 0.94
C GLY A 42 4.97 -24.80 0.32
N LYS A 43 5.60 -23.87 -0.42
CA LYS A 43 6.90 -24.07 -1.08
C LYS A 43 8.02 -23.23 -0.49
N GLY A 44 7.68 -22.10 0.12
CA GLY A 44 8.61 -21.11 0.63
C GLY A 44 9.27 -20.27 -0.47
N CYS A 45 10.07 -19.31 -0.03
CA CYS A 45 10.92 -18.46 -0.85
C CYS A 45 12.38 -18.87 -0.64
N VAL A 46 13.14 -19.03 -1.72
CA VAL A 46 14.58 -19.33 -1.62
C VAL A 46 15.37 -18.06 -1.88
N GLU A 47 16.31 -17.74 -0.98
CA GLU A 47 17.28 -16.67 -1.15
C GLU A 47 18.70 -17.27 -1.19
N PHE A 48 19.51 -16.75 -2.11
CA PHE A 48 20.91 -17.12 -2.26
C PHE A 48 21.77 -15.98 -1.72
N LEU A 49 22.43 -16.21 -0.60
CA LEU A 49 23.29 -15.24 0.04
C LEU A 49 24.75 -15.52 -0.32
N TRP A 50 25.38 -14.55 -0.97
CA TRP A 50 26.79 -14.61 -1.32
C TRP A 50 27.64 -14.12 -0.15
N ARG A 51 28.51 -15.00 0.35
CA ARG A 51 29.34 -14.74 1.54
C ARG A 51 30.82 -14.92 1.21
N CYS A 52 31.66 -14.36 2.09
CA CYS A 52 33.11 -14.46 1.99
C CYS A 52 33.69 -14.61 3.39
N HIS A 53 34.40 -15.72 3.65
CA HIS A 53 34.99 -16.00 4.95
C HIS A 53 35.98 -14.92 5.42
N THR A 54 36.66 -14.26 4.49
CA THR A 54 37.58 -13.15 4.82
C THR A 54 36.82 -11.93 5.33
N PHE A 55 35.71 -11.55 4.69
CA PHE A 55 34.88 -10.44 5.15
C PHE A 55 34.18 -10.73 6.46
N GLU A 56 33.74 -11.97 6.67
CA GLU A 56 33.14 -12.38 7.95
C GLU A 56 34.11 -12.25 9.13
N LYS A 57 35.43 -12.38 8.87
CA LYS A 57 36.50 -12.13 9.84
C LYS A 57 36.91 -10.64 9.93
N GLY A 58 36.21 -9.74 9.24
CA GLY A 58 36.51 -8.30 9.21
C GLY A 58 37.78 -7.94 8.43
N GLN A 59 38.30 -8.85 7.60
CA GLN A 59 39.54 -8.64 6.85
C GLN A 59 39.26 -8.15 5.41
N ALA A 60 40.19 -7.37 4.86
CA ALA A 60 40.11 -6.90 3.48
C ALA A 60 40.29 -8.05 2.47
N CYS A 61 39.63 -7.95 1.32
CA CYS A 61 39.76 -8.95 0.25
C CYS A 61 41.17 -8.87 -0.38
N PRO A 62 41.91 -9.99 -0.50
CA PRO A 62 43.22 -10.00 -1.17
C PRO A 62 43.16 -9.60 -2.66
N ARG A 63 41.98 -9.68 -3.28
CA ARG A 63 41.72 -9.28 -4.67
C ARG A 63 41.24 -7.82 -4.78
N GLY A 64 41.21 -7.07 -3.68
CA GLY A 64 40.81 -5.66 -3.65
C GLY A 64 39.30 -5.40 -3.78
N PHE A 65 38.45 -6.43 -3.80
CA PHE A 65 37.00 -6.23 -3.80
C PHE A 65 36.51 -5.65 -2.47
N GLN A 66 35.46 -4.81 -2.54
CA GLN A 66 34.81 -4.22 -1.37
C GLN A 66 33.52 -4.94 -0.96
N HIS A 67 32.97 -5.80 -1.83
CA HIS A 67 31.78 -6.59 -1.57
C HIS A 67 31.85 -7.91 -2.33
N VAL A 68 31.05 -8.90 -1.91
CA VAL A 68 30.95 -10.18 -2.60
C VAL A 68 30.09 -10.00 -3.85
N GLY A 69 30.57 -10.52 -4.98
CA GLY A 69 29.88 -10.39 -6.26
C GLY A 69 30.24 -11.51 -7.23
N ARG A 70 29.78 -11.39 -8.48
CA ARG A 70 30.01 -12.42 -9.52
C ARG A 70 31.50 -12.76 -9.74
N GLY A 71 32.40 -11.80 -9.52
CA GLY A 71 33.85 -12.02 -9.61
C GLY A 71 34.43 -12.94 -8.52
N CYS A 72 33.65 -13.29 -7.50
CA CYS A 72 34.05 -14.12 -6.37
C CYS A 72 33.79 -15.62 -6.58
N PHE A 73 33.03 -16.04 -7.60
CA PHE A 73 32.58 -17.44 -7.73
C PHE A 73 33.72 -18.47 -7.88
N SER A 74 34.89 -18.05 -8.37
CA SER A 74 36.09 -18.89 -8.45
C SER A 74 37.02 -18.75 -7.23
N CYS A 75 36.67 -17.93 -6.24
CA CYS A 75 37.48 -17.68 -5.06
C CYS A 75 37.27 -18.78 -4.02
N LYS A 76 38.36 -19.30 -3.43
CA LYS A 76 38.28 -20.30 -2.34
C LYS A 76 37.61 -19.78 -1.06
N GLN A 77 37.57 -18.46 -0.88
CA GLN A 77 36.94 -17.83 0.29
C GLN A 77 35.45 -17.56 0.09
N TYR A 78 34.96 -17.67 -1.14
CA TYR A 78 33.55 -17.52 -1.48
C TYR A 78 32.78 -18.77 -1.07
N HIS A 79 31.61 -18.56 -0.50
CA HIS A 79 30.62 -19.60 -0.31
C HIS A 79 29.22 -19.00 -0.46
N GLU A 80 28.27 -19.86 -0.81
CA GLU A 80 26.88 -19.51 -0.97
C GLU A 80 26.06 -20.16 0.14
N ILE A 81 25.21 -19.38 0.80
CA ILE A 81 24.22 -19.90 1.73
C ILE A 81 22.87 -19.84 1.04
N LYS A 82 22.22 -21.00 0.93
CA LYS A 82 20.86 -21.12 0.42
C LYS A 82 19.90 -21.17 1.60
N GLU A 83 19.15 -20.10 1.81
CA GLU A 83 18.13 -20.02 2.87
C GLU A 83 16.74 -20.22 2.25
N ASN A 84 15.89 -20.97 2.94
CA ASN A 84 14.50 -21.14 2.57
C ASN A 84 13.62 -20.54 3.67
N TYR A 85 12.74 -19.62 3.27
CA TYR A 85 11.78 -18.95 4.13
C TYR A 85 10.38 -19.44 3.79
N LEU A 86 9.79 -20.25 4.66
CA LEU A 86 8.41 -20.69 4.53
C LEU A 86 7.48 -19.69 5.23
N ALA A 87 6.38 -19.33 4.56
CA ALA A 87 5.30 -18.63 5.23
C ALA A 87 4.49 -19.66 6.03
N GLU A 88 4.39 -19.46 7.34
CA GLU A 88 3.64 -20.30 8.25
C GLU A 88 2.25 -19.70 8.44
N SER A 89 1.22 -20.55 8.51
CA SER A 89 -0.12 -20.11 8.88
C SER A 89 -0.32 -20.24 10.38
N THR A 90 -1.01 -19.27 10.97
CA THR A 90 -1.45 -19.30 12.37
C THR A 90 -2.73 -20.11 12.56
N LEU A 91 -3.44 -20.40 11.47
CA LEU A 91 -4.67 -21.19 11.45
C LEU A 91 -4.38 -22.69 11.53
N ASP A 92 -5.33 -23.45 12.05
CA ASP A 92 -5.26 -24.90 11.92
C ASP A 92 -5.53 -25.37 10.48
N LYS A 93 -5.38 -26.67 10.22
CA LYS A 93 -5.53 -27.22 8.86
C LYS A 93 -6.95 -27.08 8.29
N ALA A 94 -7.98 -27.18 9.13
CA ALA A 94 -9.36 -27.08 8.69
C ALA A 94 -9.71 -25.61 8.42
N GLU A 95 -9.37 -24.72 9.36
CA GLU A 95 -9.53 -23.27 9.21
C GLU A 95 -8.78 -22.73 7.99
N LEU A 96 -7.55 -23.21 7.75
CA LEU A 96 -6.77 -22.82 6.57
C LEU A 96 -7.43 -23.30 5.27
N ALA A 97 -8.01 -24.51 5.26
CA ALA A 97 -8.72 -25.01 4.08
C ALA A 97 -9.97 -24.16 3.77
N GLU A 98 -10.77 -23.86 4.80
CA GLU A 98 -11.93 -22.97 4.69
C GLU A 98 -11.53 -21.57 4.21
N PHE A 99 -10.45 -21.02 4.76
CA PHE A 99 -9.93 -19.72 4.33
C PHE A 99 -9.48 -19.74 2.86
N ILE A 100 -8.80 -20.79 2.41
CA ILE A 100 -8.37 -20.93 1.02
C ILE A 100 -9.58 -21.00 0.09
N ASP A 101 -10.63 -21.72 0.46
CA ASP A 101 -11.84 -21.81 -0.35
C ASP A 101 -12.58 -20.47 -0.38
N ALA A 102 -12.73 -19.79 0.75
CA ALA A 102 -13.26 -18.43 0.81
C ALA A 102 -12.43 -17.43 -0.02
N LEU A 103 -11.09 -17.57 -0.01
CA LEU A 103 -10.20 -16.75 -0.83
C LEU A 103 -10.42 -16.99 -2.33
N ARG A 104 -10.66 -18.23 -2.74
CA ARG A 104 -10.98 -18.57 -4.14
C ARG A 104 -12.33 -18.00 -4.56
N GLU A 105 -13.34 -18.08 -3.70
CA GLU A 105 -14.64 -17.45 -3.96
C GLU A 105 -14.50 -15.93 -4.11
N TYR A 106 -13.75 -15.29 -3.21
CA TYR A 106 -13.45 -13.87 -3.31
C TYR A 106 -12.70 -13.50 -4.60
N GLN A 107 -11.73 -14.33 -5.01
CA GLN A 107 -11.02 -14.16 -6.29
C GLN A 107 -11.98 -14.28 -7.48
N GLY A 108 -12.85 -15.28 -7.48
CA GLY A 108 -13.89 -15.43 -8.52
C GLY A 108 -14.84 -14.22 -8.55
N TRP A 109 -15.21 -13.68 -7.38
CA TRP A 109 -15.99 -12.45 -7.31
C TRP A 109 -15.23 -11.26 -7.92
N LEU A 110 -13.96 -11.06 -7.57
CA LEU A 110 -13.13 -9.98 -8.13
C LEU A 110 -13.04 -10.08 -9.66
N GLU A 111 -12.77 -11.27 -10.19
CA GLU A 111 -12.70 -11.52 -11.64
C GLU A 111 -14.04 -11.24 -12.32
N SER A 112 -15.15 -11.59 -11.67
CA SER A 112 -16.50 -11.33 -12.18
C SER A 112 -16.90 -9.85 -12.19
N MET A 113 -16.18 -9.02 -11.41
CA MET A 113 -16.45 -7.59 -11.23
C MET A 113 -15.50 -6.71 -12.04
N ASP A 114 -14.28 -7.16 -12.31
CA ASP A 114 -13.26 -6.36 -13.00
C ASP A 114 -13.75 -5.84 -14.36
N GLY A 115 -13.58 -4.53 -14.57
CA GLY A 115 -14.00 -3.84 -15.78
C GLY A 115 -15.51 -3.61 -15.92
N ARG A 116 -16.36 -4.05 -14.98
CA ARG A 116 -17.80 -3.80 -15.03
C ARG A 116 -18.16 -2.40 -14.56
N LEU A 117 -19.18 -1.83 -15.19
CA LEU A 117 -19.83 -0.61 -14.70
C LEU A 117 -20.82 -1.00 -13.60
N ILE A 118 -20.63 -0.45 -12.41
CA ILE A 118 -21.41 -0.76 -11.20
C ILE A 118 -22.03 0.51 -10.62
N GLU A 119 -23.08 0.34 -9.83
CA GLU A 119 -23.62 1.37 -8.95
C GLU A 119 -22.87 1.34 -7.61
N PHE A 120 -22.50 2.50 -7.09
CA PHE A 120 -21.76 2.63 -5.84
C PHE A 120 -22.35 3.72 -4.95
N ALA A 121 -22.45 3.45 -3.65
CA ALA A 121 -22.84 4.41 -2.63
C ALA A 121 -21.97 4.28 -1.37
N GLY A 122 -21.56 5.39 -0.76
CA GLY A 122 -20.81 5.35 0.50
C GLY A 122 -20.42 6.72 1.05
N ASP A 123 -19.97 6.71 2.30
CA ASP A 123 -19.51 7.90 3.02
C ASP A 123 -18.01 8.14 2.80
N VAL A 124 -17.67 9.37 2.42
CA VAL A 124 -16.30 9.77 2.15
C VAL A 124 -15.52 9.86 3.45
N ASP A 125 -14.51 9.01 3.61
CA ASP A 125 -13.56 9.05 4.72
C ASP A 125 -12.48 10.13 4.50
N SER A 126 -11.83 10.11 3.33
CA SER A 126 -10.73 11.05 3.05
C SER A 126 -10.57 11.36 1.57
N VAL A 127 -9.87 12.46 1.26
CA VAL A 127 -9.48 12.83 -0.10
C VAL A 127 -7.97 13.06 -0.11
N THR A 128 -7.25 12.29 -0.92
CA THR A 128 -5.79 12.30 -0.99
C THR A 128 -5.30 12.29 -2.44
N PRO A 129 -4.16 12.90 -2.78
CA PRO A 129 -3.61 12.83 -4.12
C PRO A 129 -3.15 11.41 -4.43
N HIS A 130 -3.44 10.93 -5.64
CA HIS A 130 -2.88 9.68 -6.14
C HIS A 130 -1.44 9.96 -6.62
N LEU A 131 -0.46 9.45 -5.87
CA LEU A 131 0.95 9.66 -6.15
C LEU A 131 1.62 8.40 -6.69
N GLU A 132 2.40 8.57 -7.74
CA GLU A 132 3.27 7.54 -8.30
C GLU A 132 4.71 8.04 -8.25
N MET A 133 5.64 7.19 -7.83
CA MET A 133 7.07 7.52 -7.75
C MET A 133 7.86 6.52 -8.56
N HIS A 134 8.67 7.03 -9.48
CA HIS A 134 9.60 6.25 -10.27
C HIS A 134 11.01 6.49 -9.75
N ILE A 135 11.72 5.42 -9.41
CA ILE A 135 13.11 5.47 -8.97
C ILE A 135 13.95 4.78 -10.03
N GLU A 136 14.70 5.59 -10.75
CA GLU A 136 15.65 5.17 -11.79
C GLU A 136 17.08 5.28 -11.27
N PRO A 137 18.09 4.73 -11.96
CA PRO A 137 19.50 4.94 -11.61
C PRO A 137 19.90 6.43 -11.58
N GLU A 138 19.33 7.24 -12.47
CA GLU A 138 19.68 8.67 -12.65
C GLU A 138 18.97 9.59 -11.65
N GLY A 139 17.94 9.10 -10.95
CA GLY A 139 17.20 9.91 -10.00
C GLY A 139 15.82 9.36 -9.66
N ARG A 140 15.00 10.21 -9.02
CA ARG A 140 13.62 9.88 -8.68
C ARG A 140 12.67 10.96 -9.17
N SER A 141 11.49 10.57 -9.64
CA SER A 141 10.40 11.48 -9.98
C SER A 141 9.15 11.10 -9.19
N VAL A 142 8.31 12.10 -8.89
CA VAL A 142 7.00 11.89 -8.27
C VAL A 142 5.95 12.54 -9.15
N GLU A 143 5.02 11.72 -9.63
CA GLU A 143 3.89 12.10 -10.44
C GLU A 143 2.61 12.12 -9.61
N MET A 144 1.64 12.90 -10.06
CA MET A 144 0.32 12.96 -9.44
C MET A 144 -0.73 12.68 -10.51
N ASP A 145 -1.39 11.54 -10.38
CA ASP A 145 -2.37 11.02 -11.32
C ASP A 145 -3.79 11.16 -10.72
N GLY A 146 -4.14 12.41 -10.40
CA GLY A 146 -5.42 12.78 -9.81
C GLY A 146 -5.50 12.57 -8.30
N PHE A 147 -6.68 12.19 -7.85
CA PHE A 147 -7.03 12.05 -6.43
C PHE A 147 -7.77 10.75 -6.18
N TYR A 148 -7.54 10.18 -5.01
CA TYR A 148 -8.39 9.16 -4.43
C TYR A 148 -9.31 9.77 -3.38
N VAL A 149 -10.60 9.54 -3.56
CA VAL A 149 -11.61 9.65 -2.52
C VAL A 149 -11.73 8.28 -1.87
N THR A 150 -11.48 8.18 -0.58
CA THR A 150 -11.51 6.91 0.16
C THR A 150 -12.82 6.75 0.91
N PHE A 151 -13.25 5.51 1.03
CA PHE A 151 -14.43 5.08 1.79
C PHE A 151 -13.99 3.93 2.67
N ASP A 152 -14.41 3.88 3.93
CA ASP A 152 -14.08 2.75 4.82
C ASP A 152 -14.98 1.52 4.57
N SER A 153 -16.16 1.74 3.99
CA SER A 153 -17.05 0.74 3.44
C SER A 153 -17.94 1.38 2.37
N GLY A 154 -18.66 0.58 1.60
CA GLY A 154 -19.64 1.10 0.65
C GLY A 154 -20.48 0.01 0.00
N HIS A 155 -21.61 0.39 -0.55
CA HIS A 155 -22.49 -0.52 -1.28
C HIS A 155 -22.05 -0.57 -2.75
N ILE A 156 -21.82 -1.78 -3.25
CA ILE A 156 -21.60 -2.07 -4.67
C ILE A 156 -22.84 -2.81 -5.17
N ASP A 157 -23.61 -2.18 -6.05
CA ASP A 157 -24.94 -2.63 -6.47
C ASP A 157 -25.85 -2.92 -5.26
N ARG A 158 -25.96 -4.20 -4.84
CA ARG A 158 -26.76 -4.65 -3.70
C ARG A 158 -25.93 -5.23 -2.55
N ASP A 159 -24.62 -5.34 -2.73
CA ASP A 159 -23.72 -5.97 -1.78
C ASP A 159 -22.97 -4.90 -0.98
N LEU A 160 -22.76 -5.16 0.31
CA LEU A 160 -21.97 -4.30 1.17
C LEU A 160 -20.51 -4.74 1.08
N PHE A 161 -19.62 -3.85 0.63
CA PHE A 161 -18.20 -4.05 0.72
C PHE A 161 -17.65 -3.41 2.00
N ASP A 162 -17.28 -4.25 2.95
CA ASP A 162 -16.84 -3.91 4.32
C ASP A 162 -15.30 -3.86 4.39
N ASP A 163 -14.69 -3.05 3.53
CA ASP A 163 -13.26 -2.69 3.55
C ASP A 163 -13.06 -1.39 2.73
N ARG A 164 -11.85 -0.83 2.80
CA ARG A 164 -11.49 0.41 2.15
C ARG A 164 -11.52 0.33 0.63
N LEU A 165 -12.30 1.24 0.03
CA LEU A 165 -12.45 1.46 -1.41
C LEU A 165 -11.87 2.81 -1.82
N TYR A 166 -11.57 2.95 -3.11
CA TYR A 166 -10.97 4.16 -3.67
C TYR A 166 -11.73 4.59 -4.92
N LEU A 167 -12.31 5.79 -4.93
CA LEU A 167 -12.82 6.42 -6.14
C LEU A 167 -11.77 7.34 -6.73
N LYS A 168 -11.38 7.08 -7.98
CA LYS A 168 -10.40 7.90 -8.69
C LYS A 168 -11.06 9.08 -9.39
N LEU A 169 -10.62 10.29 -9.07
CA LEU A 169 -11.06 11.55 -9.68
C LEU A 169 -9.89 12.33 -10.28
N SER A 170 -10.15 13.08 -11.35
CA SER A 170 -9.22 14.10 -11.82
C SER A 170 -9.27 15.36 -10.92
N GLY A 171 -8.24 16.21 -11.00
CA GLY A 171 -8.24 17.49 -10.27
C GLY A 171 -9.45 18.37 -10.61
N ASN A 172 -9.81 18.47 -11.89
CA ASN A 172 -10.97 19.24 -12.33
C ASN A 172 -12.29 18.66 -11.80
N GLN A 173 -12.41 17.33 -11.74
CA GLN A 173 -13.60 16.70 -11.14
C GLN A 173 -13.71 17.02 -9.65
N LEU A 174 -12.59 16.94 -8.92
CA LEU A 174 -12.56 17.23 -7.49
C LEU A 174 -12.93 18.70 -7.21
N GLU A 175 -12.38 19.65 -7.96
CA GLU A 175 -12.70 21.08 -7.79
C GLU A 175 -14.16 21.40 -8.11
N ARG A 176 -14.69 20.82 -9.19
CA ARG A 176 -16.09 21.04 -9.61
C ARG A 176 -17.10 20.46 -8.63
N LEU A 177 -16.83 19.27 -8.10
CA LEU A 177 -17.74 18.56 -7.19
C LEU A 177 -17.57 19.01 -5.74
N ALA A 178 -16.42 19.61 -5.41
CA ALA A 178 -16.07 20.06 -4.07
C ALA A 178 -16.21 18.98 -2.98
N ILE A 179 -15.96 17.71 -3.34
CA ILE A 179 -16.09 16.55 -2.43
C ILE A 179 -15.18 16.73 -1.20
N ALA A 180 -15.75 16.49 -0.03
CA ALA A 180 -15.10 16.59 1.26
C ALA A 180 -15.29 15.32 2.10
N PRO A 181 -14.39 15.06 3.08
CA PRO A 181 -14.65 14.08 4.14
C PRO A 181 -15.99 14.32 4.83
N GLY A 182 -16.74 13.24 5.03
CA GLY A 182 -18.10 13.23 5.59
C GLY A 182 -19.22 13.36 4.56
N ASP A 183 -18.92 13.60 3.28
CA ASP A 183 -19.95 13.60 2.23
C ASP A 183 -20.50 12.19 1.99
N HIS A 184 -21.79 12.08 1.69
CA HIS A 184 -22.36 10.84 1.16
C HIS A 184 -22.43 10.93 -0.36
N LEU A 185 -21.84 9.96 -1.05
CA LEU A 185 -21.68 9.97 -2.51
C LEU A 185 -22.33 8.75 -3.12
N GLU A 186 -23.11 8.98 -4.18
CA GLU A 186 -23.64 7.96 -5.07
C GLU A 186 -23.10 8.16 -6.49
N CYS A 187 -22.69 7.09 -7.18
CA CYS A 187 -22.22 7.19 -8.56
C CYS A 187 -22.29 5.87 -9.33
N LYS A 188 -22.05 5.95 -10.65
CA LYS A 188 -21.70 4.79 -11.48
C LYS A 188 -20.23 4.82 -11.84
N ALA A 189 -19.51 3.73 -11.66
CA ALA A 189 -18.07 3.67 -11.95
C ALA A 189 -17.64 2.30 -12.45
N TYR A 190 -16.51 2.25 -13.15
CA TYR A 190 -15.89 1.00 -13.54
C TYR A 190 -15.11 0.43 -12.36
N PHE A 191 -15.47 -0.77 -11.93
CA PHE A 191 -14.76 -1.51 -10.90
C PHE A 191 -13.43 -2.04 -11.45
N THR A 192 -12.35 -1.92 -10.66
CA THR A 192 -11.11 -2.63 -10.95
C THR A 192 -10.33 -2.95 -9.70
N GLU A 193 -9.56 -4.04 -9.75
CA GLU A 193 -8.61 -4.42 -8.71
C GLU A 193 -7.21 -3.91 -9.07
N SER A 194 -6.49 -3.34 -8.09
CA SER A 194 -5.10 -2.94 -8.27
C SER A 194 -4.29 -3.21 -7.01
N ARG A 195 -3.58 -4.35 -7.03
CA ARG A 195 -2.58 -4.73 -6.03
C ARG A 195 -3.13 -4.71 -4.59
N GLY A 196 -4.23 -5.41 -4.36
CA GLY A 196 -5.02 -5.50 -3.14
C GLY A 196 -6.00 -4.34 -2.91
N ARG A 197 -6.09 -3.34 -3.79
CA ARG A 197 -7.03 -2.20 -3.67
C ARG A 197 -8.18 -2.35 -4.65
N ILE A 198 -9.39 -2.05 -4.20
CA ILE A 198 -10.54 -1.87 -5.08
C ILE A 198 -10.61 -0.41 -5.49
N ILE A 199 -10.56 -0.15 -6.80
CA ILE A 199 -10.56 1.19 -7.38
C ILE A 199 -11.77 1.34 -8.30
N LEU A 200 -12.57 2.37 -8.05
CA LEU A 200 -13.65 2.81 -8.90
C LEU A 200 -13.11 3.88 -9.87
N ARG A 201 -13.12 3.58 -11.17
CA ARG A 201 -12.56 4.43 -12.23
C ARG A 201 -13.64 5.04 -13.11
N LYS A 202 -13.30 6.18 -13.71
CA LYS A 202 -14.13 6.90 -14.69
C LYS A 202 -15.58 7.09 -14.19
N PRO A 203 -15.78 7.68 -13.01
CA PRO A 203 -17.12 7.82 -12.47
C PRO A 203 -18.01 8.72 -13.31
N LYS A 204 -19.29 8.36 -13.33
CA LYS A 204 -20.39 8.99 -14.04
C LYS A 204 -21.54 9.18 -13.04
N GLN A 205 -22.43 10.14 -13.34
CA GLN A 205 -23.65 10.37 -12.54
C GLN A 205 -23.33 10.48 -11.04
N ILE A 206 -22.36 11.33 -10.70
CA ILE A 206 -21.97 11.54 -9.29
C ILE A 206 -23.00 12.46 -8.65
N GLU A 207 -23.63 11.97 -7.60
CA GLU A 207 -24.58 12.71 -6.78
C GLU A 207 -24.06 12.76 -5.34
N ILE A 208 -24.17 13.93 -4.70
CA ILE A 208 -23.77 14.16 -3.31
C ILE A 208 -25.05 14.46 -2.54
N THR A 209 -25.51 13.50 -1.75
CA THR A 209 -26.80 13.59 -1.02
C THR A 209 -26.64 14.22 0.36
N HIS A 210 -25.44 14.17 0.93
CA HIS A 210 -25.07 14.82 2.18
C HIS A 210 -23.73 15.54 2.04
N ASN A 211 -23.64 16.76 2.59
CA ASN A 211 -22.42 17.57 2.58
C ASN A 211 -21.82 17.62 3.99
N GLY A 212 -20.70 16.93 4.19
CA GLY A 212 -19.97 16.80 5.44
C GLY A 212 -18.98 17.94 5.73
N GLY A 213 -18.84 18.91 4.81
CA GLY A 213 -18.12 20.16 5.07
C GLY A 213 -17.18 20.60 3.95
N LYS A 214 -15.93 20.93 4.32
CA LYS A 214 -14.96 21.54 3.39
C LYS A 214 -13.74 20.64 3.18
N LEU A 215 -13.34 20.53 1.91
CA LEU A 215 -12.09 19.90 1.52
C LEU A 215 -10.88 20.60 2.18
N LYS A 216 -10.10 19.85 2.96
CA LYS A 216 -8.93 20.38 3.68
C LYS A 216 -7.71 20.58 2.77
N LEU A 217 -7.62 19.82 1.69
CA LEU A 217 -6.48 19.81 0.76
C LEU A 217 -6.92 20.23 -0.65
N SER A 218 -6.57 21.45 -1.06
CA SER A 218 -6.81 21.92 -2.43
C SER A 218 -5.83 21.30 -3.44
N VAL A 219 -6.20 21.35 -4.72
CA VAL A 219 -5.35 20.84 -5.82
C VAL A 219 -3.99 21.53 -5.83
N SER A 220 -3.94 22.85 -5.69
CA SER A 220 -2.68 23.60 -5.64
C SER A 220 -1.78 23.16 -4.47
N ARG A 221 -2.37 22.89 -3.30
CA ARG A 221 -1.61 22.38 -2.15
C ARG A 221 -1.09 20.96 -2.39
N ALA A 222 -1.88 20.11 -3.05
CA ALA A 222 -1.44 18.78 -3.43
C ALA A 222 -0.28 18.81 -4.43
N LEU A 223 -0.30 19.72 -5.42
CA LEU A 223 0.80 19.91 -6.37
C LEU A 223 2.10 20.35 -5.69
N VAL A 224 2.01 21.29 -4.75
CA VAL A 224 3.17 21.70 -3.92
C VAL A 224 3.66 20.52 -3.11
N GLY A 225 2.77 19.81 -2.42
CA GLY A 225 3.12 18.67 -1.59
C GLY A 225 3.70 17.49 -2.36
N ARG A 226 3.29 17.26 -3.62
CA ARG A 226 3.92 16.31 -4.54
C ARG A 226 5.41 16.64 -4.70
N ALA A 227 5.73 17.91 -4.96
CA ALA A 227 7.10 18.35 -5.25
C ALA A 227 8.00 18.42 -4.00
N THR A 228 7.45 18.79 -2.85
CA THR A 228 8.24 19.03 -1.62
C THR A 228 8.12 17.92 -0.58
N GLY A 229 7.24 16.95 -0.80
CA GLY A 229 6.96 15.89 0.14
C GLY A 229 8.12 14.92 0.36
N LYS A 230 7.96 14.08 1.38
CA LYS A 230 8.95 13.07 1.75
C LYS A 230 8.29 11.74 2.11
N ILE A 231 9.01 10.65 1.87
CA ILE A 231 8.65 9.33 2.41
C ILE A 231 8.85 9.35 3.93
N ILE A 232 7.85 8.86 4.66
CA ILE A 232 7.93 8.70 6.11
C ILE A 232 8.82 7.49 6.41
N SER A 233 9.85 7.72 7.24
CA SER A 233 10.89 6.72 7.51
C SER A 233 10.62 5.88 8.77
N GLY A 234 9.70 6.32 9.62
CA GLY A 234 9.35 5.69 10.90
C GLY A 234 7.89 5.19 10.99
N PRO A 235 7.39 4.97 12.22
CA PRO A 235 6.00 4.58 12.48
C PRO A 235 5.02 5.59 11.90
N VAL A 236 3.89 5.11 11.38
CA VAL A 236 2.90 5.94 10.64
C VAL A 236 1.60 6.13 11.41
N GLU A 237 1.45 5.45 12.54
CA GLU A 237 0.36 5.58 13.51
C GLU A 237 0.11 7.05 13.88
N PRO A 238 1.14 7.90 14.11
CA PRO A 238 0.90 9.31 14.43
C PRO A 238 0.28 10.13 13.29
N CYS A 239 0.32 9.61 12.06
CA CYS A 239 -0.26 10.25 10.90
C CYS A 239 -1.70 9.81 10.60
N LYS A 240 -2.28 8.90 11.40
CA LYS A 240 -3.68 8.48 11.22
C LYS A 240 -4.62 9.70 11.30
N GLY A 241 -5.49 9.87 10.30
CA GLY A 241 -6.37 11.04 10.19
C GLY A 241 -5.67 12.36 9.84
N CYS A 242 -4.40 12.33 9.41
CA CYS A 242 -3.73 13.51 8.86
C CYS A 242 -4.21 13.77 7.42
N SER A 243 -4.62 14.99 7.09
CA SER A 243 -5.03 15.33 5.71
C SER A 243 -3.86 15.52 4.74
N TYR A 244 -2.62 15.41 5.23
CA TYR A 244 -1.40 15.61 4.46
C TYR A 244 -0.61 14.32 4.23
N ILE A 245 -1.12 13.18 4.72
CA ILE A 245 -0.54 11.88 4.39
C ILE A 245 -1.22 11.34 3.14
N SER A 246 -0.43 10.82 2.22
CA SER A 246 -0.94 10.03 1.09
C SER A 246 -0.13 8.75 0.94
N LEU A 247 -0.71 7.76 0.27
CA LEU A 247 0.04 6.61 -0.22
C LEU A 247 0.74 7.01 -1.52
N VAL A 248 2.01 6.65 -1.64
CA VAL A 248 2.75 6.73 -2.90
C VAL A 248 3.03 5.32 -3.41
N ASP A 249 2.65 5.07 -4.65
CA ASP A 249 2.95 3.84 -5.38
C ASP A 249 4.34 3.96 -6.01
N ILE A 250 5.28 3.11 -5.59
CA ILE A 250 6.69 3.21 -5.98
C ILE A 250 7.04 2.09 -6.96
N THR A 251 7.67 2.47 -8.06
CA THR A 251 8.37 1.57 -9.00
C THR A 251 9.86 1.86 -8.95
N ASP A 252 10.67 0.91 -8.46
CA ASP A 252 12.11 1.05 -8.29
C ASP A 252 12.86 0.16 -9.27
N ASN A 253 13.39 0.80 -10.32
CA ASN A 253 14.09 0.20 -11.45
C ASN A 253 15.61 0.15 -11.28
N ARG A 254 16.14 0.50 -10.10
CA ARG A 254 17.60 0.44 -9.82
C ARG A 254 18.15 -0.99 -9.76
N ARG A 255 17.26 -1.99 -9.64
CA ARG A 255 17.61 -3.41 -9.59
C ARG A 255 17.27 -4.08 -10.93
N GLN A 256 17.89 -5.22 -11.21
CA GLN A 256 17.64 -6.02 -12.42
C GLN A 256 16.15 -6.35 -12.63
N HIS A 257 15.37 -6.41 -11.55
CA HIS A 257 13.92 -6.51 -11.59
C HIS A 257 13.30 -5.31 -10.85
N ALA A 258 12.35 -4.66 -11.51
CA ALA A 258 11.59 -3.55 -10.94
C ALA A 258 10.92 -3.98 -9.63
N ALA A 259 11.26 -3.30 -8.53
CA ALA A 259 10.60 -3.50 -7.26
C ALA A 259 9.39 -2.57 -7.16
N ILE A 260 8.20 -3.14 -7.05
CA ILE A 260 6.95 -2.39 -6.91
C ILE A 260 6.46 -2.49 -5.47
N TYR A 261 6.31 -1.36 -4.80
CA TYR A 261 5.87 -1.31 -3.40
C TYR A 261 5.13 0.00 -3.10
N ARG A 262 4.67 0.16 -1.86
CA ARG A 262 3.99 1.37 -1.39
C ARG A 262 4.67 1.91 -0.15
N ARG A 263 4.67 3.23 -0.01
CA ARG A 263 5.07 3.92 1.22
C ARG A 263 4.09 5.03 1.53
N PHE A 264 4.12 5.48 2.78
CA PHE A 264 3.44 6.71 3.16
C PHE A 264 4.29 7.92 2.82
N TYR A 265 3.65 8.94 2.26
CA TYR A 265 4.25 10.16 1.76
C TYR A 265 3.61 11.36 2.45
N CYS A 266 4.43 12.18 3.11
CA CYS A 266 3.97 13.39 3.77
C CYS A 266 4.08 14.57 2.80
N LEU A 267 2.93 15.13 2.44
CA LEU A 267 2.80 16.31 1.57
C LEU A 267 3.36 17.60 2.20
N ARG A 268 3.72 17.58 3.49
CA ARG A 268 4.38 18.71 4.17
C ARG A 268 5.91 18.59 4.23
N GLY A 269 6.48 17.54 3.64
CA GLY A 269 7.94 17.34 3.63
C GLY A 269 8.53 16.87 4.96
N VAL A 270 7.71 16.29 5.84
CA VAL A 270 8.15 15.71 7.12
C VAL A 270 8.41 14.22 6.92
N ASP A 271 9.62 13.77 7.23
CA ASP A 271 10.05 12.37 7.13
C ASP A 271 9.91 11.60 8.45
N ASP A 272 9.86 12.31 9.58
CA ASP A 272 9.60 11.76 10.91
C ASP A 272 8.21 12.13 11.43
N ALA A 273 7.33 11.13 11.52
CA ALA A 273 5.96 11.30 12.00
C ALA A 273 5.88 11.66 13.50
N GLU A 274 6.89 11.29 14.29
CA GLU A 274 6.89 11.56 15.73
C GLU A 274 7.06 13.04 16.03
N ASN A 275 7.97 13.68 15.32
CA ASN A 275 8.30 15.10 15.47
C ASN A 275 7.53 16.00 14.48
N CYS A 276 6.37 15.55 13.98
CA CYS A 276 5.58 16.29 13.01
C CYS A 276 4.92 17.54 13.64
N PRO A 277 5.14 18.76 13.11
CA PRO A 277 4.52 19.97 13.64
C PRO A 277 2.97 19.96 13.60
N VAL A 278 2.38 19.26 12.62
CA VAL A 278 0.91 19.11 12.54
C VAL A 278 0.37 18.30 13.70
N ARG A 279 1.07 17.21 14.06
CA ARG A 279 0.72 16.36 15.19
C ARG A 279 0.85 17.14 16.50
N LEU A 280 1.99 17.80 16.70
CA LEU A 280 2.24 18.59 17.90
C LEU A 280 1.18 19.68 18.10
N ALA A 281 0.80 20.39 17.04
CA ALA A 281 -0.27 21.38 17.10
C ALA A 281 -1.64 20.78 17.48
N ARG A 282 -1.97 19.57 16.99
CA ARG A 282 -3.20 18.86 17.37
C ARG A 282 -3.22 18.46 18.85
N LEU A 283 -2.10 17.94 19.36
CA LEU A 283 -1.97 17.57 20.77
C LEU A 283 -2.17 18.79 21.68
N VAL A 284 -1.50 19.90 21.38
CA VAL A 284 -1.66 21.15 22.14
C VAL A 284 -3.10 21.68 22.09
N ALA A 285 -3.76 21.60 20.93
CA ALA A 285 -5.16 22.04 20.82
C ALA A 285 -6.14 21.14 21.62
N THR A 286 -5.82 19.85 21.76
CA THR A 286 -6.63 18.90 22.52
C THR A 286 -6.41 19.06 24.02
N ASP A 287 -5.19 19.37 24.47
CA ASP A 287 -4.89 19.64 25.88
C ASP A 287 -5.47 20.98 26.37
N GLN A 288 -5.77 21.93 25.47
CA GLN A 288 -6.44 23.20 25.80
C GLN A 288 -7.98 23.12 25.80
N SER A 289 -8.55 21.96 25.48
CA SER A 289 -10.01 21.75 25.45
C SER A 289 -10.54 20.89 26.61
N ILE A 290 -9.75 20.74 27.67
CA ILE A 290 -10.12 20.22 28.99
C ILE A 290 -10.15 21.41 29.97
#